data_AF-A0A842VNN4-F1
#
_entry.id   AF-A0A842VNN4-F1
#
_cell.length_a   1.000
_cell.length_b   1.000
_cell.length_c   1.000
_cell.angle_alpha   90.00
_cell.angle_beta   90.00
_cell.angle_gamma   90.00
#
_symmetry.space_group_name_H-M   'P 1'
#
loop_
_entity.id
_entity.type
_entity.pdbx_description
1 polymer ?
#
loop_
_entity_poly.entity_id
_entity_poly.type
_entity_poly.pdbx_seq_one_letter_code
_entity_poly.pdbx_strand_id
1 'polypeptide(L)'
;YQLIDDHLQDLLTAVPNPSYRMMAPQGVALNFEAAVMSDIIAWLQSEGNNIIYIYGENDPWTAGAIESVGSTNSIKIVQHGANHSVKIADLDDSELVYSMLEEWLGVELSTTSRPTMTQSEKSTRHELLQQVKLLVN
;
A
#
# COMPACT_ATOMS: atom_id res chain seq x y z
N TYR A 1 -17.54 -10.92 2.67
CA TYR A 1 -16.36 -11.61 2.12
C TYR A 1 -16.40 -13.10 2.46
N GLN A 2 -17.06 -13.88 1.62
CA GLN A 2 -16.85 -15.33 1.54
C GLN A 2 -15.75 -15.51 0.49
N LEU A 3 -14.73 -16.32 0.79
CA LEU A 3 -13.68 -16.63 -0.17
C LEU A 3 -14.30 -17.44 -1.31
N ILE A 4 -13.85 -17.20 -2.55
CA ILE A 4 -14.21 -18.05 -3.69
C ILE A 4 -13.26 -19.24 -3.67
N ASP A 5 -13.51 -20.18 -2.76
CA ASP A 5 -12.62 -21.32 -2.49
C ASP A 5 -13.25 -22.68 -2.86
N ASP A 6 -14.49 -22.70 -3.36
CA ASP A 6 -15.21 -23.93 -3.74
C ASP A 6 -14.37 -24.88 -4.62
N HIS A 7 -13.57 -24.33 -5.53
CA HIS A 7 -12.71 -25.07 -6.45
C HIS A 7 -11.36 -25.51 -5.85
N LEU A 8 -11.09 -25.13 -4.59
CA LEU A 8 -9.86 -25.43 -3.85
C LEU A 8 -10.12 -26.26 -2.60
N GLN A 9 -11.37 -26.57 -2.26
CA GLN A 9 -11.72 -27.15 -0.96
C GLN A 9 -11.02 -28.48 -0.66
N ASP A 10 -10.76 -29.30 -1.68
CA ASP A 10 -10.04 -30.57 -1.56
C ASP A 10 -8.51 -30.39 -1.41
N LEU A 11 -8.00 -29.18 -1.68
CA LEU A 11 -6.58 -28.82 -1.60
C LEU A 11 -6.22 -28.07 -0.30
N LEU A 12 -7.22 -27.54 0.43
CA LEU A 12 -6.98 -26.75 1.66
C LEU A 12 -6.66 -27.63 2.87
N THR A 13 -5.37 -27.82 3.14
CA THR A 13 -4.90 -28.66 4.27
C THR A 13 -4.59 -27.87 5.54
N ALA A 14 -3.97 -26.68 5.42
CA ALA A 14 -3.54 -25.88 6.57
C ALA A 14 -4.67 -25.05 7.19
N VAL A 15 -5.56 -24.51 6.34
CA VAL A 15 -6.74 -23.75 6.75
C VAL A 15 -7.94 -24.28 5.97
N PRO A 16 -8.57 -25.39 6.41
CA PRO A 16 -9.63 -26.06 5.66
C PRO A 16 -10.93 -25.25 5.54
N ASN A 17 -11.08 -24.18 6.33
CA ASN A 17 -12.23 -23.29 6.28
C ASN A 17 -11.77 -21.84 6.50
N PRO A 18 -11.18 -21.20 5.48
CA PRO A 18 -10.62 -19.87 5.62
C PRO A 18 -11.72 -18.82 5.78
N SER A 19 -11.48 -17.82 6.61
CA SER A 19 -12.47 -16.76 6.86
C SER A 19 -11.83 -15.43 7.21
N TYR A 20 -12.42 -14.35 6.68
CA TYR A 20 -12.08 -12.98 7.09
C TYR A 20 -12.91 -12.47 8.27
N ARG A 21 -13.62 -13.34 8.99
CA ARG A 21 -14.48 -12.92 10.11
C ARG A 21 -13.75 -12.11 11.18
N MET A 22 -12.46 -12.38 11.40
CA MET A 22 -11.62 -11.63 12.33
C MET A 22 -11.46 -10.15 11.93
N MET A 23 -11.55 -9.84 10.63
CA MET A 23 -11.39 -8.49 10.09
C MET A 23 -12.73 -7.77 9.89
N ALA A 24 -13.86 -8.42 10.20
CA ALA A 24 -15.19 -7.91 9.95
C ALA A 24 -15.95 -7.57 11.24
N PRO A 25 -16.93 -6.65 11.19
CA PRO A 25 -17.83 -6.40 12.32
C PRO A 25 -18.58 -7.67 12.77
N GLN A 26 -18.88 -7.73 14.07
CA GLN A 26 -19.64 -8.85 14.65
C GLN A 26 -21.10 -8.81 14.17
N GLY A 27 -21.70 -10.00 13.96
CA GLY A 27 -23.11 -10.14 13.61
C GLY A 27 -23.48 -9.80 12.16
N VAL A 28 -22.51 -9.50 11.29
CA VAL A 28 -22.75 -9.15 9.89
C VAL A 28 -22.53 -10.36 8.97
N ALA A 29 -23.43 -10.54 8.00
CA ALA A 29 -23.27 -11.54 6.95
C ALA A 29 -22.11 -11.16 6.01
N LEU A 30 -21.21 -12.10 5.73
CA LEU A 30 -20.03 -11.86 4.89
C LEU A 30 -20.29 -12.25 3.44
N ASN A 31 -21.32 -11.69 2.81
CA ASN A 31 -21.57 -11.94 1.38
C ASN A 31 -20.48 -11.31 0.52
N PHE A 32 -20.16 -11.91 -0.63
CA PHE A 32 -19.27 -11.33 -1.63
C PHE A 32 -20.09 -10.65 -2.71
N GLU A 33 -19.77 -9.39 -3.01
CA GLU A 33 -20.45 -8.59 -4.04
C GLU A 33 -19.40 -8.08 -5.03
N ALA A 34 -19.35 -8.72 -6.21
CA ALA A 34 -18.31 -8.45 -7.20
C ALA A 34 -18.29 -6.99 -7.71
N ALA A 35 -19.46 -6.32 -7.72
CA ALA A 35 -19.59 -4.95 -8.21
C ALA A 35 -18.97 -3.90 -7.28
N VAL A 36 -18.82 -4.20 -5.99
CA VAL A 36 -18.39 -3.20 -4.98
C VAL A 36 -17.00 -2.66 -5.27
N MET A 37 -16.03 -3.53 -5.61
CA MET A 37 -14.68 -3.05 -5.92
C MET A 37 -14.63 -2.22 -7.20
N SER A 38 -15.43 -2.57 -8.22
CA SER A 38 -15.52 -1.78 -9.44
C SER A 38 -16.12 -0.39 -9.19
N ASP A 39 -17.15 -0.31 -8.35
CA ASP A 39 -17.76 0.96 -7.94
C ASP A 39 -16.76 1.84 -7.16
N ILE A 40 -16.05 1.26 -6.19
CA ILE A 40 -15.01 1.95 -5.43
C ILE A 40 -13.89 2.45 -6.35
N ILE A 41 -13.39 1.63 -7.28
CA ILE A 41 -12.33 2.02 -8.23
C ILE A 41 -12.82 3.18 -9.11
N ALA A 42 -14.04 3.10 -9.63
CA ALA A 42 -14.61 4.16 -10.46
C ALA A 42 -14.67 5.49 -9.69
N TRP A 43 -15.15 5.46 -8.44
CA TRP A 43 -15.19 6.65 -7.59
C TRP A 43 -13.79 7.21 -7.28
N LEU A 44 -12.82 6.34 -6.93
CA LEU A 44 -11.43 6.77 -6.67
C LEU A 44 -10.80 7.43 -7.90
N GLN A 45 -11.15 6.96 -9.09
CA GLN A 45 -10.66 7.48 -10.36
C GLN A 45 -11.33 8.80 -10.74
N SER A 46 -12.65 8.94 -10.58
CA SER A 46 -13.39 10.11 -11.05
C SER A 46 -13.55 11.22 -10.00
N GLU A 47 -13.75 10.86 -8.74
CA GLU A 47 -14.12 11.81 -7.66
C GLU A 47 -13.10 11.88 -6.52
N GLY A 48 -12.18 10.90 -6.44
CA GLY A 48 -11.18 10.75 -5.37
C GLY A 48 -10.09 11.83 -5.33
N ASN A 49 -10.49 13.07 -5.09
CA ASN A 49 -9.58 14.20 -4.91
C ASN A 49 -8.89 14.15 -3.54
N ASN A 50 -7.70 14.74 -3.47
CA ASN A 50 -6.87 14.86 -2.27
C ASN A 50 -6.43 13.50 -1.70
N ILE A 51 -6.16 12.52 -2.59
CA ILE A 51 -5.66 11.19 -2.24
C ILE A 51 -4.22 11.02 -2.76
N ILE A 52 -3.37 10.44 -1.91
CA ILE A 52 -1.99 10.08 -2.25
C ILE A 52 -1.89 8.56 -2.19
N TYR A 53 -1.69 7.92 -3.34
CA TYR A 53 -1.49 6.48 -3.44
C TYR A 53 0.02 6.18 -3.41
N ILE A 54 0.45 5.41 -2.39
CA ILE A 54 1.85 5.03 -2.21
C ILE A 54 1.96 3.53 -2.34
N TYR A 55 2.83 3.08 -3.25
CA TYR A 55 3.06 1.68 -3.54
C TYR A 55 4.56 1.37 -3.54
N GLY A 56 4.93 0.14 -3.19
CA GLY A 56 6.29 -0.39 -3.38
C GLY A 56 6.36 -1.26 -4.63
N GLU A 57 7.40 -1.12 -5.45
CA GLU A 57 7.57 -1.94 -6.66
C GLU A 57 7.58 -3.46 -6.36
N ASN A 58 8.19 -3.86 -5.24
CA ASN A 58 8.28 -5.25 -4.79
C ASN A 58 7.15 -5.63 -3.80
N ASP A 59 6.14 -4.77 -3.62
CA ASP A 59 4.97 -5.09 -2.81
C ASP A 59 3.94 -5.88 -3.63
N PRO A 60 3.58 -7.13 -3.27
CA PRO A 60 2.53 -7.86 -3.98
C PRO A 60 1.18 -7.13 -3.99
N TRP A 61 0.91 -6.26 -3.01
CA TRP A 61 -0.34 -5.47 -2.99
C TRP A 61 -0.39 -4.40 -4.06
N THR A 62 0.75 -4.02 -4.66
CA THR A 62 0.81 -3.09 -5.80
C THR A 62 0.10 -3.64 -7.04
N ALA A 63 -0.13 -4.96 -7.12
CA ALA A 63 -0.95 -5.54 -8.18
C ALA A 63 -2.39 -5.00 -8.21
N GLY A 64 -2.90 -4.51 -7.09
CA GLY A 64 -4.20 -3.85 -6.96
C GLY A 64 -4.12 -2.32 -6.97
N ALA A 65 -3.04 -1.73 -7.46
CA ALA A 65 -2.85 -0.29 -7.45
C ALA A 65 -3.96 0.44 -8.22
N ILE A 66 -4.41 1.58 -7.70
CA ILE A 66 -5.31 2.48 -8.41
C ILE A 66 -4.52 3.15 -9.54
N GLU A 67 -5.11 3.18 -10.72
CA GLU A 67 -4.56 3.93 -11.86
C GLU A 67 -5.25 5.29 -11.96
N SER A 68 -4.48 6.34 -12.18
CA SER A 68 -5.04 7.67 -12.46
C SER A 68 -5.58 7.71 -13.89
N VAL A 69 -6.76 8.30 -14.04
CA VAL A 69 -7.38 8.55 -15.36
C VAL A 69 -7.46 10.06 -15.67
N GLY A 70 -6.82 10.89 -14.85
CA GLY A 70 -6.68 12.34 -15.06
C GLY A 70 -7.86 13.21 -14.61
N SER A 71 -8.89 12.63 -13.98
CA SER A 71 -10.08 13.36 -13.50
C SER A 71 -9.97 13.91 -12.08
N THR A 72 -8.96 13.53 -11.31
CA THR A 72 -8.74 13.98 -9.93
C THR A 72 -7.38 14.64 -9.77
N ASN A 73 -7.20 15.42 -8.71
CA ASN A 73 -5.89 15.92 -8.28
C ASN A 73 -5.09 14.90 -7.45
N SER A 74 -5.47 13.62 -7.50
CA SER A 74 -4.74 12.56 -6.79
C SER A 74 -3.38 12.30 -7.42
N ILE A 75 -2.43 11.85 -6.60
CA ILE A 75 -1.10 11.45 -7.06
C ILE A 75 -0.82 10.00 -6.72
N LYS A 76 -0.08 9.32 -7.60
CA LYS A 76 0.39 7.95 -7.43
C LYS A 76 1.91 7.94 -7.46
N ILE A 77 2.51 7.31 -6.45
CA ILE A 77 3.95 7.11 -6.34
C ILE A 77 4.21 5.62 -6.17
N VAL A 78 5.12 5.09 -7.00
CA VAL A 78 5.62 3.72 -6.90
C VAL A 78 7.11 3.78 -6.59
N GLN A 79 7.49 3.44 -5.36
CA GLN A 79 8.89 3.47 -4.93
C GLN A 79 9.63 2.23 -5.43
N HIS A 80 10.64 2.44 -6.26
CA HIS A 80 11.51 1.39 -6.79
C HIS A 80 12.21 0.62 -5.66
N GLY A 81 12.27 -0.70 -5.79
CA GLY A 81 12.88 -1.59 -4.81
C GLY A 81 12.13 -1.77 -3.49
N ALA A 82 11.13 -0.93 -3.20
CA ALA A 82 10.42 -0.95 -1.92
C ALA A 82 9.30 -2.00 -1.88
N ASN A 83 8.90 -2.37 -0.66
CA ASN A 83 7.80 -3.28 -0.39
C ASN A 83 6.71 -2.56 0.44
N HIS A 84 5.80 -3.33 1.03
CA HIS A 84 4.69 -2.85 1.85
C HIS A 84 5.06 -1.91 3.01
N SER A 85 6.31 -1.93 3.45
CA SER A 85 6.79 -1.09 4.56
C SER A 85 7.22 0.32 4.15
N VAL A 86 7.08 0.70 2.88
CA VAL A 86 7.43 2.04 2.37
C VAL A 86 6.67 3.12 3.13
N LYS A 87 7.37 4.21 3.46
CA LYS A 87 6.81 5.39 4.14
C LYS A 87 7.09 6.62 3.31
N ILE A 88 6.31 7.68 3.52
CA ILE A 88 6.50 8.98 2.86
C ILE A 88 7.96 9.45 2.98
N ALA A 89 8.56 9.36 4.17
CA ALA A 89 9.93 9.78 4.41
C ALA A 89 11.02 8.94 3.71
N ASP A 90 10.67 7.76 3.20
CA ASP A 90 11.58 6.87 2.47
C ASP A 90 11.42 7.01 0.94
N LEU A 91 10.48 7.85 0.47
CA LEU A 91 10.23 8.08 -0.96
C LEU A 91 11.31 8.98 -1.58
N ASP A 92 11.72 8.64 -2.79
CA ASP A 92 12.58 9.52 -3.60
C ASP A 92 11.85 10.84 -3.92
N ASP A 93 10.54 10.77 -4.15
CA ASP A 93 9.66 11.94 -4.39
C ASP A 93 8.90 12.41 -3.13
N SER A 94 9.50 12.27 -1.94
CA SER A 94 8.85 12.64 -0.68
C SER A 94 8.45 14.12 -0.60
N GLU A 95 9.23 15.03 -1.18
CA GLU A 95 8.93 16.46 -1.24
C GLU A 95 7.65 16.77 -2.02
N LEU A 96 7.34 16.01 -3.06
CA LEU A 96 6.07 16.13 -3.78
C LEU A 96 4.90 15.80 -2.86
N VAL A 97 5.00 14.72 -2.09
CA VAL A 97 3.95 14.33 -1.13
C VAL A 97 3.74 15.41 -0.07
N TYR A 98 4.81 15.94 0.52
CA TYR A 98 4.69 16.97 1.55
C TYR A 98 4.09 18.26 1.01
N SER A 99 4.53 18.73 -0.17
CA SER A 99 3.96 19.94 -0.78
C SER A 99 2.47 19.82 -1.09
N MET A 100 2.00 18.67 -1.59
CA MET A 100 0.56 18.42 -1.79
C MET A 100 -0.19 18.42 -0.46
N LEU A 101 0.37 17.83 0.60
CA LEU A 101 -0.24 17.84 1.93
C LEU A 101 -0.32 19.26 2.51
N GLU A 102 0.73 20.06 2.37
CA GLU A 102 0.73 21.46 2.80
C GLU A 102 -0.33 22.29 2.07
N GLU A 103 -0.43 22.13 0.74
CA GLU A 103 -1.44 22.79 -0.08
C GLU A 103 -2.85 22.43 0.38
N TRP A 104 -3.13 21.13 0.57
CA TRP A 104 -4.48 20.67 0.90
C TRP A 104 -4.89 20.96 2.33
N LEU A 105 -3.95 20.93 3.27
CA LEU A 105 -4.20 21.19 4.68
C LEU A 105 -4.12 22.69 5.03
N GLY A 106 -3.47 23.50 4.20
CA GLY A 106 -3.25 24.92 4.45
C GLY A 106 -2.33 25.18 5.63
N VAL A 107 -1.40 24.26 5.92
CA VAL A 107 -0.42 24.36 7.01
C VAL A 107 0.98 24.08 6.49
N GLU A 108 1.99 24.71 7.09
CA GLU A 108 3.39 24.38 6.84
C GLU A 108 3.76 23.14 7.67
N LEU A 109 4.23 22.09 7.01
CA LEU A 109 4.66 20.86 7.67
C LEU A 109 6.13 21.02 8.03
N SER A 110 6.43 21.09 9.32
CA SER A 110 7.82 21.11 9.80
C SER A 110 8.49 19.77 9.50
N THR A 111 9.12 19.64 8.33
CA THR A 111 9.98 18.51 8.00
C THR A 111 11.25 18.65 8.83
N THR A 112 11.20 18.21 10.10
CA THR A 112 12.44 17.98 10.84
C THR A 112 13.17 16.91 10.06
N SER A 113 14.14 17.32 9.24
CA SER A 113 14.89 16.44 8.37
C SER A 113 15.49 15.35 9.23
N ARG A 114 14.92 14.14 9.14
CA ARG A 114 15.69 12.96 9.48
C ARG A 114 16.86 12.99 8.48
N PRO A 115 18.13 12.93 8.93
CA PRO A 115 19.25 13.07 8.02
C PRO A 115 19.03 12.14 6.83
N THR A 116 18.96 12.70 5.62
CA THR A 116 18.80 11.91 4.41
C THR A 116 19.98 10.95 4.36
N MET A 117 19.72 9.66 4.55
CA MET A 117 20.77 8.65 4.39
C MET A 117 21.30 8.77 2.97
N THR A 118 22.60 8.99 2.86
CA THR A 118 23.31 9.00 1.58
C THR A 118 23.08 7.67 0.85
N GLN A 119 23.24 7.65 -0.47
CA GLN A 119 23.14 6.42 -1.27
C GLN A 119 24.04 5.30 -0.70
N SER A 120 25.20 5.68 -0.16
CA SER A 120 26.13 4.79 0.54
C SER A 120 25.49 4.17 1.78
N GLU A 121 24.88 4.97 2.64
CA GLU A 121 24.26 4.49 3.88
C GLU A 121 23.01 3.63 3.61
N LYS A 122 22.22 3.97 2.58
CA LYS A 122 21.10 3.13 2.10
C LYS A 122 21.61 1.76 1.66
N SER A 123 22.71 1.71 0.89
CA SER A 123 23.34 0.47 0.44
C SER A 123 23.90 -0.36 1.61
N THR A 124 24.64 0.27 2.52
CA THR A 124 25.20 -0.40 3.71
C THR A 124 24.11 -0.96 4.63
N ARG A 125 23.01 -0.22 4.83
CA ARG A 125 21.86 -0.71 5.58
C ARG A 125 21.21 -1.91 4.91
N HIS A 126 21.05 -1.87 3.58
CA HIS A 126 20.49 -3.00 2.83
C HIS A 126 21.37 -4.26 2.98
N GLU A 127 22.68 -4.10 2.89
CA GLU A 127 23.67 -5.18 3.02
C GLU A 127 23.70 -5.78 4.44
N LEU A 128 23.65 -4.93 5.47
CA LEU A 128 23.53 -5.35 6.87
C LEU A 128 22.22 -6.12 7.11
N LEU A 129 21.10 -5.68 6.54
CA LEU A 129 19.83 -6.39 6.66
C LEU A 129 19.84 -7.75 5.95
N GLN A 130 20.57 -7.88 4.84
CA GLN A 130 20.78 -9.18 4.19
C GLN A 130 21.66 -10.11 5.06
N GLN A 131 22.74 -9.59 5.65
CA GLN A 131 23.61 -10.36 6.54
C GLN A 131 22.89 -10.83 7.82
N VAL A 132 22.08 -9.96 8.43
CA VAL A 132 21.28 -10.33 9.61
C VAL A 132 20.26 -11.42 9.27
N LYS A 133 19.62 -11.35 8.09
CA LYS A 133 18.70 -12.42 7.65
C LYS A 133 19.39 -13.77 7.45
N LEU A 134 20.65 -13.78 7.04
CA LEU A 134 21.45 -15.01 6.90
C LEU A 134 21.90 -15.60 8.24
N LEU A 135 21.95 -14.80 9.31
CA LEU A 135 22.34 -15.25 10.66
C LEU A 135 21.17 -15.77 11.50
N VAL A 136 19.93 -15.53 11.07
CA VAL A 136 18.71 -15.87 11.82
C VAL A 136 17.96 -17.06 11.18
N ASN A 137 18.50 -17.63 10.11
CA ASN A 137 18.11 -18.91 9.51
C ASN A 137 19.20 -19.97 9.75
#